data_AF-A0A2E3C9A4-F1
#
_entry.id   AF-A0A2E3C9A4-F1
#
_cell.length_a   1.000
_cell.length_b   1.000
_cell.length_c   1.000
_cell.angle_alpha   90.00
_cell.angle_beta   90.00
_cell.angle_gamma   90.00
#
_symmetry.space_group_name_H-M   'P 1'
#
loop_
_entity.id
_entity.type
_entity.pdbx_description
1 polymer ?
#
loop_
_entity_poly.entity_id
_entity_poly.type
_entity_poly.pdbx_seq_one_letter_code
_entity_poly.pdbx_strand_id
1 'polypeptide(L)'
;FATFSFSGHRGFHIHYRDPSILHLDSKARHEIVSHISGANLNIEMVLGSQDVAWGRRVRRGVDSVLERLEIFHDSSDADRRQLYKQLRSSAVLGSANMYRSPTMSEKAMLKLAEMSTNSDRRRRLKNSTMKMGLQFGKHGDLFQALILGDQSVVLDQAAENDDNVTVDIRRVIRWIGSLHGKAGLRVTEFPVDRLDPDSTNAFDALTEAVTFSRQKREMVQLELDDITARIDDEVVEGNKGDVVEVSEAMGIFLGLKRWASSIQS
;
A
#
# COMPACT_ATOMS: atom_id res chain seq x y z
N PHE A 1 -22.95 -6.70 2.05
CA PHE A 1 -22.70 -6.17 3.41
C PHE A 1 -21.51 -5.22 3.50
N ALA A 2 -20.65 -5.11 2.47
CA ALA A 2 -19.55 -4.15 2.42
C ALA A 2 -19.94 -2.91 1.59
N THR A 3 -19.54 -1.72 2.06
CA THR A 3 -19.61 -0.46 1.30
C THR A 3 -18.22 0.10 1.11
N PHE A 4 -17.87 0.53 -0.10
CA PHE A 4 -16.57 1.10 -0.46
C PHE A 4 -16.75 2.56 -0.79
N SER A 5 -15.93 3.43 -0.19
CA SER A 5 -16.10 4.86 -0.34
C SER A 5 -14.79 5.61 -0.38
N PHE A 6 -14.73 6.65 -1.20
CA PHE A 6 -13.67 7.65 -1.13
C PHE A 6 -13.94 8.56 0.06
N SER A 7 -12.92 8.78 0.90
CA SER A 7 -13.01 9.57 2.14
C SER A 7 -13.28 11.07 1.92
N GLY A 8 -13.22 11.53 0.66
CA GLY A 8 -13.24 12.94 0.30
C GLY A 8 -11.85 13.60 0.38
N HIS A 9 -10.77 12.84 0.61
CA HIS A 9 -9.41 13.41 0.68
C HIS A 9 -8.31 12.52 0.12
N ARG A 10 -7.65 11.70 0.95
CA ARG A 10 -6.41 10.97 0.61
C ARG A 10 -6.52 9.46 0.78
N GLY A 11 -7.73 8.92 0.76
CA GLY A 11 -7.90 7.49 0.99
C GLY A 11 -9.33 7.04 0.88
N PHE A 12 -9.52 5.76 1.18
CA PHE A 12 -10.78 5.04 1.03
C PHE A 12 -11.20 4.43 2.36
N HIS A 13 -12.51 4.25 2.55
CA HIS A 13 -13.06 3.53 3.69
C HIS A 13 -13.87 2.34 3.22
N ILE A 14 -13.67 1.21 3.87
CA ILE A 14 -14.43 -0.02 3.70
C ILE A 14 -15.23 -0.23 4.98
N HIS A 15 -16.56 -0.25 4.89
CA HIS A 15 -17.41 -0.59 6.03
C HIS A 15 -18.12 -1.90 5.79
N TYR A 16 -17.93 -2.85 6.70
CA TYR A 16 -18.63 -4.13 6.70
C TYR A 16 -19.71 -4.11 7.80
N ARG A 17 -20.97 -4.32 7.41
CA ARG A 17 -22.14 -4.18 8.30
C ARG A 17 -22.98 -5.46 8.40
N ASP A 18 -22.32 -6.61 8.46
CA ASP A 18 -23.03 -7.88 8.69
C ASP A 18 -23.43 -8.02 10.16
N PRO A 19 -24.70 -8.34 10.48
CA PRO A 19 -25.17 -8.51 11.86
C PRO A 19 -24.32 -9.50 12.67
N SER A 20 -23.77 -10.54 12.03
CA SER A 20 -22.95 -11.55 12.70
C SER A 20 -21.65 -11.01 13.28
N ILE A 21 -21.16 -9.84 12.85
CA ILE A 21 -19.89 -9.28 13.33
C ILE A 21 -20.03 -8.02 14.20
N LEU A 22 -21.26 -7.55 14.43
CA LEU A 22 -21.50 -6.31 15.19
C LEU A 22 -21.05 -6.43 16.66
N HIS A 23 -21.06 -7.65 17.20
CA HIS A 23 -20.69 -7.94 18.59
C HIS A 23 -19.18 -8.01 18.83
N LEU A 24 -18.34 -7.94 17.78
CA LEU A 24 -16.89 -8.04 17.91
C LEU A 24 -16.33 -6.87 18.70
N ASP A 25 -15.62 -7.20 19.77
CA ASP A 25 -14.92 -6.24 20.61
C ASP A 25 -13.61 -5.75 19.95
N SER A 26 -12.94 -4.83 20.64
CA SER A 26 -11.67 -4.25 20.20
C SER A 26 -10.58 -5.31 19.97
N LYS A 27 -10.53 -6.36 20.80
CA LYS A 27 -9.53 -7.43 20.69
C LYS A 27 -9.78 -8.32 19.47
N ALA A 28 -11.02 -8.74 19.24
CA ALA A 28 -11.38 -9.52 18.06
C ALA A 28 -11.16 -8.73 16.76
N ARG A 29 -11.43 -7.42 16.77
CA ARG A 29 -11.10 -6.52 15.65
C ARG A 29 -9.60 -6.40 15.41
N HIS A 30 -8.81 -6.36 16.47
CA HIS A 30 -7.35 -6.40 16.35
C HIS A 30 -6.84 -7.69 15.71
N GLU A 31 -7.43 -8.85 16.05
CA GLU A 31 -7.10 -10.11 15.37
C GLU A 31 -7.46 -10.09 13.88
N ILE A 32 -8.58 -9.45 13.51
CA ILE A 32 -8.95 -9.24 12.09
C ILE A 32 -7.90 -8.35 11.39
N VAL A 33 -7.51 -7.24 12.02
CA VAL A 33 -6.47 -6.34 11.49
C VAL A 33 -5.17 -7.11 11.28
N SER A 34 -4.71 -7.84 12.30
CA SER A 34 -3.53 -8.70 12.24
C SER A 34 -3.62 -9.72 11.10
N HIS A 35 -4.79 -10.35 10.93
CA HIS A 35 -5.03 -11.29 9.84
C HIS A 35 -4.99 -10.64 8.45
N ILE A 36 -5.51 -9.42 8.29
CA ILE A 36 -5.55 -8.70 7.00
C ILE A 36 -4.16 -8.17 6.63
N SER A 37 -3.45 -7.60 7.61
CA SER A 37 -2.08 -7.08 7.43
C SER A 37 -1.05 -8.19 7.30
N GLY A 38 -1.37 -9.40 7.76
CA GLY A 38 -0.39 -10.48 7.86
C GLY A 38 0.62 -10.23 8.98
N ALA A 39 0.29 -9.38 9.95
CA ALA A 39 1.11 -9.17 11.13
C ALA A 39 1.29 -10.51 11.86
N ASN A 40 2.51 -10.77 12.32
CA ASN A 40 2.88 -11.99 13.05
C ASN A 40 2.63 -13.30 12.29
N LEU A 41 2.60 -13.27 10.96
CA LEU A 41 2.42 -14.47 10.14
C LEU A 41 3.58 -15.47 10.36
N ASN A 42 3.26 -16.64 10.89
CA ASN A 42 4.21 -17.75 10.92
C ASN A 42 4.25 -18.42 9.53
N ILE A 43 5.27 -18.05 8.76
CA ILE A 43 5.50 -18.56 7.40
C ILE A 43 5.51 -20.09 7.35
N GLU A 44 6.17 -20.76 8.29
CA GLU A 44 6.30 -22.22 8.26
C GLU A 44 4.96 -22.93 8.44
N MET A 45 4.09 -22.39 9.31
CA MET A 45 2.75 -22.93 9.54
C MET A 45 1.83 -22.69 8.34
N VAL A 46 1.90 -21.50 7.76
CA VAL A 46 1.05 -21.06 6.65
C VAL A 46 1.38 -21.81 5.36
N LEU A 47 2.66 -22.12 5.16
CA LEU A 47 3.12 -22.87 4.00
C LEU A 47 2.83 -24.38 4.08
N GLY A 48 2.64 -24.91 5.29
CA GLY A 48 2.16 -26.28 5.50
C GLY A 48 0.67 -26.49 5.21
N SER A 49 -0.11 -25.41 5.22
CA SER A 49 -1.57 -25.43 5.03
C SER A 49 -1.93 -24.99 3.62
N GLN A 50 -2.09 -25.92 2.69
CA GLN A 50 -2.24 -25.58 1.26
C GLN A 50 -3.53 -24.82 0.90
N ASP A 51 -4.56 -24.90 1.74
CA ASP A 51 -5.89 -24.34 1.45
C ASP A 51 -6.08 -22.89 1.92
N VAL A 52 -5.17 -22.35 2.74
CA VAL A 52 -5.31 -20.98 3.28
C VAL A 52 -4.80 -19.91 2.31
N ALA A 53 -5.51 -18.79 2.23
CA ALA A 53 -5.19 -17.69 1.31
C ALA A 53 -3.77 -17.13 1.51
N TRP A 54 -3.32 -17.01 2.77
CA TRP A 54 -1.96 -16.61 3.10
C TRP A 54 -0.91 -17.62 2.58
N GLY A 55 -1.22 -18.92 2.56
CA GLY A 55 -0.34 -19.95 2.02
C GLY A 55 -0.07 -19.77 0.52
N ARG A 56 -1.05 -19.25 -0.22
CA ARG A 56 -0.88 -18.87 -1.63
C ARG A 56 -0.05 -17.60 -1.79
N ARG A 57 -0.28 -16.58 -0.95
CA ARG A 57 0.50 -15.32 -0.97
C ARG A 57 1.97 -15.56 -0.68
N VAL A 58 2.28 -16.28 0.39
CA VAL A 58 3.66 -16.60 0.77
C VAL A 58 4.36 -17.42 -0.32
N ARG A 59 3.66 -18.36 -0.99
CA ARG A 59 4.23 -19.10 -2.13
C ARG A 59 4.61 -18.18 -3.30
N ARG A 60 3.76 -17.21 -3.66
CA ARG A 60 4.10 -16.19 -4.67
C ARG A 60 5.31 -15.37 -4.23
N GLY A 61 5.40 -15.04 -2.95
CA GLY A 61 6.58 -14.42 -2.35
C GLY A 61 7.85 -15.22 -2.49
N VAL A 62 7.78 -16.51 -2.18
CA VAL A 62 8.92 -17.43 -2.35
C VAL A 62 9.36 -17.42 -3.81
N ASP A 63 8.43 -17.54 -4.75
CA ASP A 63 8.75 -17.51 -6.18
C ASP A 63 9.36 -16.17 -6.61
N SER A 64 8.76 -15.04 -6.21
CA SER A 64 9.26 -13.68 -6.47
C SER A 64 10.67 -13.45 -5.92
N VAL A 65 10.90 -13.83 -4.65
CA VAL A 65 12.22 -13.68 -4.01
C VAL A 65 13.25 -14.57 -4.70
N LEU A 66 12.90 -15.82 -5.06
CA LEU A 66 13.82 -16.71 -5.77
C LEU A 66 14.21 -16.15 -7.14
N GLU A 67 13.27 -15.59 -7.89
CA GLU A 67 13.53 -14.93 -9.18
C GLU A 67 14.42 -13.70 -9.00
N ARG A 68 14.11 -12.81 -8.05
CA ARG A 68 14.95 -11.63 -7.76
C ARG A 68 16.37 -12.01 -7.34
N LEU A 69 16.53 -13.09 -6.56
CA LEU A 69 17.85 -13.59 -6.16
C LEU A 69 18.62 -14.20 -7.33
N GLU A 70 17.95 -14.78 -8.32
CA GLU A 70 18.57 -15.26 -9.57
C GLU A 70 19.10 -14.10 -10.40
N ILE A 71 18.26 -13.10 -10.64
CA ILE A 71 18.63 -11.87 -11.36
C ILE A 71 19.81 -11.20 -10.64
N PHE A 72 19.77 -11.13 -9.31
CA PHE A 72 20.87 -10.59 -8.50
C PHE A 72 22.17 -11.39 -8.66
N HIS A 73 22.09 -12.73 -8.68
CA HIS A 73 23.24 -13.60 -8.88
C HIS A 73 23.87 -13.43 -10.27
N ASP A 74 23.04 -13.32 -11.30
CA ASP A 74 23.48 -13.26 -12.70
C ASP A 74 23.85 -11.83 -13.16
N SER A 75 23.59 -10.82 -12.31
CA SER A 75 23.84 -9.41 -12.64
C SER A 75 25.31 -8.98 -12.66
N SER A 76 25.60 -8.03 -13.55
CA SER A 76 26.90 -7.35 -13.62
C SER A 76 27.22 -6.58 -12.33
N ASP A 77 28.50 -6.29 -12.05
CA ASP A 77 28.90 -5.51 -10.86
C ASP A 77 28.20 -4.15 -10.77
N ALA A 78 27.85 -3.52 -11.90
CA ALA A 78 27.20 -2.22 -11.94
C ALA A 78 25.72 -2.30 -11.52
N ASP A 79 24.97 -3.26 -12.06
CA ASP A 79 23.53 -3.43 -11.80
C ASP A 79 23.27 -4.01 -10.41
N ARG A 80 24.21 -4.84 -9.93
CA ARG A 80 24.10 -5.54 -8.65
C ARG A 80 23.90 -4.60 -7.47
N ARG A 81 24.53 -3.42 -7.47
CA ARG A 81 24.39 -2.45 -6.37
C ARG A 81 22.96 -1.97 -6.21
N GLN A 82 22.24 -1.75 -7.31
CA GLN A 82 20.85 -1.30 -7.27
C GLN A 82 19.92 -2.42 -6.80
N LEU A 83 20.12 -3.63 -7.32
CA LEU A 83 19.36 -4.82 -6.91
C LEU A 83 19.60 -5.16 -5.42
N TYR A 84 20.84 -5.02 -4.93
CA TYR A 84 21.15 -5.17 -3.51
C TYR A 84 20.37 -4.19 -2.65
N LYS A 85 20.27 -2.90 -3.04
CA LYS A 85 19.48 -1.91 -2.30
C LYS A 85 18.00 -2.31 -2.22
N GLN A 86 17.42 -2.79 -3.32
CA GLN A 86 16.03 -3.26 -3.36
C GLN A 86 15.80 -4.52 -2.50
N LEU A 87 16.68 -5.52 -2.60
CA LEU A 87 16.61 -6.72 -1.74
C LEU A 87 16.79 -6.35 -0.27
N ARG A 88 17.72 -5.44 0.04
CA ARG A 88 17.94 -4.97 1.40
C ARG A 88 16.75 -4.20 1.95
N SER A 89 16.10 -3.34 1.17
CA SER A 89 14.89 -2.63 1.63
C SER A 89 13.76 -3.62 1.94
N SER A 90 13.54 -4.62 1.09
CA SER A 90 12.61 -5.72 1.40
C SER A 90 12.99 -6.43 2.70
N ALA A 91 14.25 -6.84 2.86
CA ALA A 91 14.69 -7.54 4.06
C ALA A 91 14.53 -6.70 5.34
N VAL A 92 14.76 -5.37 5.27
CA VAL A 92 14.54 -4.47 6.40
C VAL A 92 13.07 -4.46 6.81
N LEU A 93 12.15 -4.27 5.85
CA LEU A 93 10.71 -4.28 6.09
C LEU A 93 10.25 -5.59 6.71
N GLY A 94 10.63 -6.73 6.12
CA GLY A 94 10.24 -8.05 6.61
C GLY A 94 10.86 -8.43 7.96
N SER A 95 11.94 -7.76 8.37
CA SER A 95 12.58 -8.00 9.67
C SER A 95 11.95 -7.26 10.84
N ALA A 96 11.02 -6.32 10.60
CA ALA A 96 10.46 -5.43 11.63
C ALA A 96 9.82 -6.19 12.81
N ASN A 97 9.19 -7.34 12.54
CA ASN A 97 8.53 -8.18 13.53
C ASN A 97 9.29 -9.48 13.84
N MET A 98 10.54 -9.62 13.38
CA MET A 98 11.37 -10.79 13.69
C MET A 98 12.00 -10.65 15.07
N TYR A 99 12.09 -11.76 15.82
CA TYR A 99 12.77 -11.78 17.12
C TYR A 99 14.27 -11.44 17.01
N ARG A 100 14.90 -11.79 15.90
CA ARG A 100 16.30 -11.47 15.59
C ARG A 100 16.40 -10.98 14.16
N SER A 101 16.99 -9.81 13.96
CA SER A 101 17.28 -9.30 12.63
C SER A 101 18.42 -10.11 11.98
N PRO A 102 18.27 -10.55 10.73
CA PRO A 102 19.32 -11.29 10.03
C PRO A 102 20.48 -10.38 9.63
N THR A 103 21.63 -10.98 9.32
CA THR A 103 22.72 -10.25 8.66
C THR A 103 22.34 -9.96 7.21
N MET A 104 22.19 -8.67 6.87
CA MET A 104 21.79 -8.19 5.53
C MET A 104 22.96 -7.59 4.74
N SER A 105 24.20 -8.06 4.99
CA SER A 105 25.36 -7.59 4.23
C SER A 105 25.30 -8.10 2.79
N GLU A 106 25.94 -7.38 1.87
CA GLU A 106 26.03 -7.79 0.46
C GLU A 106 26.61 -9.20 0.31
N LYS A 107 27.62 -9.55 1.12
CA LYS A 107 28.18 -10.92 1.18
C LYS A 107 27.16 -11.98 1.61
N ALA A 108 26.30 -11.66 2.58
CA ALA A 108 25.24 -12.58 3.01
C ALA A 108 24.18 -12.74 1.91
N MET A 109 23.82 -11.65 1.23
CA MET A 109 22.89 -11.65 0.10
C MET A 109 23.42 -12.47 -1.08
N LEU A 110 24.69 -12.29 -1.43
CA LEU A 110 25.37 -13.07 -2.47
C LEU A 110 25.37 -14.56 -2.15
N LYS A 111 25.69 -14.92 -0.90
CA LYS A 111 25.68 -16.32 -0.50
C LYS A 111 24.28 -16.92 -0.57
N LEU A 112 23.27 -16.15 -0.16
CA LEU A 112 21.87 -16.58 -0.28
C LEU A 112 21.44 -16.74 -1.74
N ALA A 113 21.87 -15.84 -2.62
CA ALA A 113 21.58 -15.88 -4.06
C ALA A 113 22.21 -17.10 -4.73
N GLU A 114 23.50 -17.37 -4.46
CA GLU A 114 24.21 -18.58 -4.91
C GLU A 114 23.51 -19.87 -4.43
N MET A 115 22.99 -19.88 -3.20
CA MET A 115 22.20 -21.02 -2.72
C MET A 115 20.85 -21.11 -3.46
N SER A 116 20.25 -20.00 -3.83
CA SER A 116 18.91 -19.97 -4.41
C SER A 116 18.85 -20.44 -5.86
N THR A 117 19.97 -20.47 -6.61
CA THR A 117 20.01 -20.95 -8.00
C THR A 117 19.97 -22.49 -8.14
N ASN A 118 20.22 -23.23 -7.05
CA ASN A 118 20.22 -24.69 -7.08
C ASN A 118 18.81 -25.25 -7.38
N SER A 119 18.67 -25.93 -8.53
CA SER A 119 17.39 -26.46 -9.05
C SER A 119 16.72 -27.47 -8.11
N ASP A 120 17.49 -28.37 -7.49
CA ASP A 120 16.96 -29.32 -6.50
C ASP A 120 16.45 -28.61 -5.25
N ARG A 121 17.14 -27.56 -4.79
CA ARG A 121 16.71 -26.74 -3.65
C ARG A 121 15.41 -26.01 -3.98
N ARG A 122 15.31 -25.40 -5.16
CA ARG A 122 14.06 -24.76 -5.63
C ARG A 122 12.91 -25.74 -5.71
N ARG A 123 13.13 -26.94 -6.27
CA ARG A 123 12.12 -28.01 -6.32
C ARG A 123 11.68 -28.42 -4.91
N ARG A 124 12.60 -28.57 -3.97
CA ARG A 124 12.27 -28.88 -2.57
C ARG A 124 11.47 -27.78 -1.90
N LEU A 125 11.83 -26.50 -2.11
CA LEU A 125 11.08 -25.36 -1.57
C LEU A 125 9.67 -25.28 -2.15
N LYS A 126 9.50 -25.59 -3.45
CA LYS A 126 8.19 -25.60 -4.11
C LYS A 126 7.29 -26.76 -3.67
N ASN A 127 7.88 -27.94 -3.44
CA ASN A 127 7.12 -29.17 -3.16
C ASN A 127 6.98 -29.50 -1.67
N SER A 128 7.90 -29.02 -0.84
CA SER A 128 7.92 -29.23 0.61
C SER A 128 8.37 -27.94 1.27
N THR A 129 7.39 -27.09 1.51
CA THR A 129 7.63 -25.77 2.05
C THR A 129 7.87 -25.76 3.57
N MET A 130 7.74 -26.93 4.22
CA MET A 130 8.18 -27.12 5.59
C MET A 130 9.71 -27.05 5.66
N LYS A 131 10.24 -26.28 6.63
CA LYS A 131 11.68 -26.13 6.94
C LYS A 131 12.48 -25.29 5.94
N MET A 132 11.92 -24.19 5.43
CA MET A 132 12.68 -23.24 4.58
C MET A 132 13.95 -22.73 5.25
N GLY A 133 13.92 -22.46 6.56
CA GLY A 133 15.10 -22.06 7.32
C GLY A 133 16.24 -23.08 7.25
N LEU A 134 15.94 -24.38 7.22
CA LEU A 134 16.94 -25.43 7.12
C LEU A 134 17.61 -25.50 5.74
N GLN A 135 16.90 -25.11 4.66
CA GLN A 135 17.46 -25.16 3.30
C GLN A 135 18.57 -24.12 3.08
N PHE A 136 18.55 -23.06 3.89
CA PHE A 136 19.49 -21.93 3.82
C PHE A 136 20.40 -21.81 5.04
N GLY A 137 20.26 -22.69 6.04
CA GLY A 137 21.06 -22.68 7.26
C GLY A 137 21.03 -21.32 7.95
N LYS A 138 22.21 -20.75 8.22
CA LYS A 138 22.35 -19.41 8.82
C LYS A 138 21.77 -18.25 7.99
N HIS A 139 21.46 -18.47 6.71
CA HIS A 139 20.84 -17.49 5.83
C HIS A 139 19.31 -17.65 5.75
N GLY A 140 18.73 -18.62 6.49
CA GLY A 140 17.29 -18.84 6.56
C GLY A 140 16.52 -17.61 7.01
N ASP A 141 16.99 -16.94 8.06
CA ASP A 141 16.35 -15.72 8.57
C ASP A 141 16.38 -14.57 7.55
N LEU A 142 17.46 -14.47 6.75
CA LEU A 142 17.55 -13.47 5.68
C LEU A 142 16.55 -13.77 4.56
N PHE A 143 16.43 -15.04 4.17
CA PHE A 143 15.44 -15.46 3.19
C PHE A 143 14.01 -15.23 3.69
N GLN A 144 13.73 -15.54 4.96
CA GLN A 144 12.44 -15.26 5.58
C GLN A 144 12.12 -13.77 5.60
N ALA A 145 13.10 -12.92 5.95
CA ALA A 145 12.94 -11.48 5.92
C ALA A 145 12.66 -10.95 4.50
N LEU A 146 13.31 -11.51 3.47
CA LEU A 146 13.03 -11.15 2.08
C LEU A 146 11.60 -11.50 1.66
N ILE A 147 11.10 -12.67 2.07
CA ILE A 147 9.72 -13.11 1.79
C ILE A 147 8.71 -12.22 2.53
N LEU A 148 8.95 -11.96 3.81
CA LEU A 148 8.07 -11.11 4.62
C LEU A 148 8.05 -9.66 4.16
N GLY A 149 9.12 -9.16 3.53
CA GLY A 149 9.14 -7.80 2.97
C GLY A 149 8.99 -7.76 1.46
N ASP A 150 8.56 -8.86 0.83
CA ASP A 150 8.23 -8.91 -0.58
C ASP A 150 6.80 -8.39 -0.80
N GLN A 151 6.65 -7.47 -1.75
CA GLN A 151 5.38 -6.81 -2.09
C GLN A 151 4.29 -7.79 -2.54
N SER A 152 4.66 -8.98 -3.03
CA SER A 152 3.71 -10.04 -3.41
C SER A 152 3.17 -10.83 -2.21
N VAL A 153 3.79 -10.69 -1.03
CA VAL A 153 3.38 -11.35 0.23
C VAL A 153 2.73 -10.35 1.16
N VAL A 154 3.51 -9.34 1.54
CA VAL A 154 3.03 -8.19 2.26
C VAL A 154 2.58 -7.24 1.18
N LEU A 155 1.26 -7.12 1.04
CA LEU A 155 0.70 -5.96 0.37
C LEU A 155 1.33 -4.76 1.10
N ASP A 156 2.24 -4.03 0.44
CA ASP A 156 2.75 -2.75 0.95
C ASP A 156 1.59 -1.81 1.34
N GLN A 157 0.37 -2.11 0.87
CA GLN A 157 -0.91 -1.46 1.18
C GLN A 157 -1.78 -2.12 2.26
N ALA A 158 -1.59 -3.40 2.64
CA ALA A 158 -2.34 -3.95 3.79
C ALA A 158 -1.85 -3.36 5.13
N ALA A 159 -0.64 -2.78 5.12
CA ALA A 159 -0.07 -1.98 6.19
C ALA A 159 -0.46 -0.49 6.14
N GLU A 160 -1.23 -0.04 5.14
CA GLU A 160 -1.83 1.32 5.12
C GLU A 160 -3.24 1.35 5.72
N ASN A 161 -3.71 0.26 6.34
CA ASN A 161 -4.87 0.37 7.21
C ASN A 161 -4.47 1.16 8.47
N ASP A 162 -5.26 2.18 8.81
CA ASP A 162 -5.14 2.82 10.11
C ASP A 162 -5.76 1.87 11.16
N ASP A 163 -4.92 0.99 11.73
CA ASP A 163 -5.33 -0.04 12.69
C ASP A 163 -6.23 0.51 13.80
N ASN A 164 -5.95 1.73 14.26
CA ASN A 164 -6.72 2.40 15.30
C ASN A 164 -8.18 2.63 14.87
N VAL A 165 -8.43 2.87 13.59
CA VAL A 165 -9.78 3.04 13.02
C VAL A 165 -10.57 1.75 13.09
N THR A 166 -9.92 0.60 12.83
CA THR A 166 -10.61 -0.70 12.81
C THR A 166 -10.85 -1.23 14.23
N VAL A 167 -9.93 -0.99 15.15
CA VAL A 167 -9.97 -1.46 16.54
C VAL A 167 -10.94 -0.64 17.42
N ASP A 168 -11.17 0.62 17.08
CA ASP A 168 -12.09 1.52 17.79
C ASP A 168 -13.57 1.18 17.52
N ILE A 169 -14.23 0.58 18.51
CA ILE A 169 -15.66 0.20 18.46
C ILE A 169 -16.62 1.39 18.52
N ARG A 170 -16.14 2.61 18.81
CA ARG A 170 -16.96 3.85 18.91
C ARG A 170 -16.58 4.88 17.86
N ARG A 171 -15.88 4.45 16.80
CA ARG A 171 -15.38 5.34 15.77
C ARG A 171 -16.51 6.10 15.08
N VAL A 172 -16.39 7.43 15.04
CA VAL A 172 -17.26 8.28 14.22
C VAL A 172 -16.83 8.17 12.77
N ILE A 173 -17.78 7.84 11.89
CA ILE A 173 -17.54 7.64 10.47
C ILE A 173 -18.09 8.83 9.69
N ARG A 174 -17.32 9.27 8.70
CA ARG A 174 -17.73 10.34 7.80
C ARG A 174 -18.95 9.93 6.98
N TRP A 175 -19.96 10.80 6.93
CA TRP A 175 -21.21 10.54 6.23
C TRP A 175 -21.01 10.50 4.70
N ILE A 176 -21.56 9.48 4.03
CA ILE A 176 -21.54 9.37 2.57
C ILE A 176 -22.35 10.53 1.97
N GLY A 177 -21.76 11.24 1.01
CA GLY A 177 -22.33 12.44 0.41
C GLY A 177 -21.96 13.75 1.11
N SER A 178 -21.32 13.72 2.29
CA SER A 178 -20.79 14.94 2.93
C SER A 178 -19.55 15.48 2.21
N LEU A 179 -19.17 16.73 2.50
CA LEU A 179 -17.95 17.37 2.00
C LEU A 179 -16.77 17.22 2.97
N HIS A 180 -15.58 17.00 2.44
CA HIS A 180 -14.36 16.96 3.23
C HIS A 180 -13.74 18.36 3.38
N GLY A 181 -13.67 18.88 4.62
CA GLY A 181 -13.21 20.25 4.90
C GLY A 181 -11.75 20.59 4.57
N LYS A 182 -10.93 19.64 4.09
CA LYS A 182 -9.54 19.90 3.61
C LYS A 182 -9.36 19.81 2.10
N ALA A 183 -10.41 19.48 1.36
CA ALA A 183 -10.34 19.30 -0.09
C ALA A 183 -11.59 19.75 -0.83
N GLY A 184 -12.72 19.94 -0.15
CA GLY A 184 -13.98 20.30 -0.81
C GLY A 184 -14.57 19.17 -1.65
N LEU A 185 -13.97 17.98 -1.61
CA LEU A 185 -14.46 16.81 -2.34
C LEU A 185 -15.51 16.06 -1.52
N ARG A 186 -16.46 15.46 -2.22
CA ARG A 186 -17.53 14.65 -1.67
C ARG A 186 -17.06 13.27 -1.26
N VAL A 187 -17.51 12.82 -0.11
CA VAL A 187 -17.40 11.41 0.29
C VAL A 187 -18.29 10.59 -0.61
N THR A 188 -17.69 9.79 -1.48
CA THR A 188 -18.40 9.17 -2.59
C THR A 188 -18.31 7.65 -2.48
N GLU A 189 -19.45 6.98 -2.42
CA GLU A 189 -19.53 5.52 -2.48
C GLU A 189 -19.41 5.05 -3.94
N PHE A 190 -18.72 3.94 -4.16
CA PHE A 190 -18.55 3.36 -5.48
C PHE A 190 -18.44 1.81 -5.42
N PRO A 191 -18.74 1.11 -6.52
CA PRO A 191 -18.58 -0.35 -6.62
C PRO A 191 -17.13 -0.84 -6.46
N VAL A 192 -16.94 -2.01 -5.83
CA VAL A 192 -15.60 -2.56 -5.52
C VAL A 192 -14.75 -2.87 -6.76
N ASP A 193 -15.38 -3.23 -7.88
CA ASP A 193 -14.72 -3.49 -9.17
C ASP A 193 -14.07 -2.25 -9.79
N ARG A 194 -14.41 -1.06 -9.29
CA ARG A 194 -13.80 0.22 -9.68
C ARG A 194 -12.66 0.67 -8.75
N LEU A 195 -12.32 -0.12 -7.73
CA LEU A 195 -11.22 0.19 -6.80
C LEU A 195 -9.84 0.00 -7.42
N ASP A 196 -9.73 -0.91 -8.40
CA ASP A 196 -8.47 -1.20 -9.09
C ASP A 196 -8.12 -0.01 -10.03
N PRO A 197 -7.01 0.70 -9.78
CA PRO A 197 -6.61 1.84 -10.60
C PRO A 197 -6.22 1.44 -12.04
N ASP A 198 -5.82 0.19 -12.26
CA ASP A 198 -5.43 -0.31 -13.58
C ASP A 198 -6.65 -0.81 -14.40
N SER A 199 -7.85 -0.80 -13.79
CA SER A 199 -9.10 -1.15 -14.44
C SER A 199 -9.52 -0.10 -15.47
N THR A 200 -10.13 -0.55 -16.56
CA THR A 200 -10.72 0.33 -17.60
C THR A 200 -11.84 1.22 -17.08
N ASN A 201 -12.40 0.91 -15.91
CA ASN A 201 -13.48 1.67 -15.28
C ASN A 201 -13.13 2.07 -13.83
N ALA A 202 -11.87 2.39 -13.57
CA ALA A 202 -11.41 2.86 -12.27
C ALA A 202 -12.22 4.07 -11.77
N PHE A 203 -12.34 4.21 -10.45
CA PHE A 203 -12.95 5.38 -9.83
C PHE A 203 -11.97 6.56 -9.83
N ASP A 204 -12.33 7.68 -10.46
CA ASP A 204 -11.53 8.91 -10.44
C ASP A 204 -12.10 9.89 -9.41
N ALA A 205 -11.46 9.94 -8.25
CA ALA A 205 -11.83 10.83 -7.16
C ALA A 205 -11.78 12.32 -7.54
N LEU A 206 -10.86 12.73 -8.42
CA LEU A 206 -10.70 14.14 -8.80
C LEU A 206 -11.70 14.58 -9.87
N THR A 207 -12.50 13.66 -10.41
CA THR A 207 -13.57 13.93 -11.38
C THR A 207 -14.95 13.65 -10.78
N GLU A 208 -15.13 12.52 -10.12
CA GLU A 208 -16.44 12.03 -9.63
C GLU A 208 -16.84 12.58 -8.25
N ALA A 209 -15.86 13.04 -7.45
CA ALA A 209 -16.12 13.61 -6.13
C ALA A 209 -16.18 15.15 -6.12
N VAL A 210 -16.05 15.80 -7.29
CA VAL A 210 -16.12 17.26 -7.43
C VAL A 210 -17.57 17.72 -7.31
N THR A 211 -17.82 18.74 -6.48
CA THR A 211 -19.19 19.23 -6.18
C THR A 211 -19.44 20.68 -6.54
N PHE A 212 -18.41 21.51 -6.54
CA PHE A 212 -18.51 22.93 -6.85
C PHE A 212 -18.50 23.19 -8.36
N SER A 213 -18.83 24.41 -8.77
CA SER A 213 -18.96 24.75 -10.19
C SER A 213 -17.64 24.61 -10.94
N ARG A 214 -17.72 24.02 -12.13
CA ARG A 214 -16.60 23.92 -13.09
C ARG A 214 -16.58 25.10 -14.07
N GLN A 215 -17.68 25.84 -14.14
CA GLN A 215 -17.89 26.92 -15.11
C GLN A 215 -17.58 28.29 -14.52
N LYS A 216 -17.90 28.51 -13.25
CA LYS A 216 -17.60 29.76 -12.57
C LYS A 216 -16.09 29.88 -12.41
N ARG A 217 -15.52 30.99 -12.91
CA ARG A 217 -14.08 31.28 -12.85
C ARG A 217 -13.77 32.27 -11.74
N GLU A 218 -12.61 32.13 -11.13
CA GLU A 218 -12.08 33.05 -10.12
C GLU A 218 -10.55 33.15 -10.23
N MET A 219 -10.00 34.30 -9.83
CA MET A 219 -8.55 34.51 -9.78
C MET A 219 -8.02 34.09 -8.42
N VAL A 220 -6.96 33.30 -8.42
CA VAL A 220 -6.25 32.90 -7.20
C VAL A 220 -4.76 33.21 -7.32
N GLN A 221 -4.14 33.56 -6.20
CA GLN A 221 -2.69 33.69 -6.09
C GLN A 221 -2.11 32.45 -5.43
N LEU A 222 -1.13 31.83 -6.06
CA LEU A 222 -0.43 30.67 -5.53
C LEU A 222 0.51 31.07 -4.37
N GLU A 223 0.51 30.30 -3.29
CA GLU A 223 1.19 30.62 -2.03
C GLU A 223 2.46 29.78 -1.78
N LEU A 224 2.67 28.73 -2.57
CA LEU A 224 3.78 27.77 -2.46
C LEU A 224 4.45 27.58 -3.82
N ASP A 225 5.72 27.15 -3.79
CA ASP A 225 6.45 26.73 -4.98
C ASP A 225 6.12 25.28 -5.35
N ASP A 226 6.38 24.90 -6.61
CA ASP A 226 6.17 23.57 -7.16
C ASP A 226 4.72 23.03 -6.95
N ILE A 227 3.71 23.88 -7.13
CA ILE A 227 2.31 23.46 -7.06
C ILE A 227 1.95 22.72 -8.34
N THR A 228 1.36 21.54 -8.17
CA THR A 228 0.66 20.80 -9.23
C THR A 228 -0.66 20.29 -8.66
N ALA A 229 -1.77 20.65 -9.30
CA ALA A 229 -3.11 20.23 -8.90
C ALA A 229 -3.97 19.88 -10.12
N ARG A 230 -4.83 18.87 -9.97
CA ARG A 230 -5.87 18.52 -10.94
C ARG A 230 -7.23 18.45 -10.25
N ILE A 231 -8.22 19.08 -10.86
CA ILE A 231 -9.64 18.92 -10.53
C ILE A 231 -10.38 18.80 -11.86
N ASP A 232 -11.08 17.68 -12.05
CA ASP A 232 -11.68 17.30 -13.32
C ASP A 232 -10.61 17.27 -14.43
N ASP A 233 -10.87 17.93 -15.57
CA ASP A 233 -9.93 18.08 -16.68
C ASP A 233 -9.00 19.31 -16.52
N GLU A 234 -9.19 20.13 -15.47
CA GLU A 234 -8.39 21.32 -15.22
C GLU A 234 -7.11 20.98 -14.43
N VAL A 235 -5.96 21.38 -14.98
CA VAL A 235 -4.63 21.22 -14.35
C VAL A 235 -4.03 22.60 -14.11
N VAL A 236 -3.51 22.81 -12.89
CA VAL A 236 -2.80 24.01 -12.49
C VAL A 236 -1.40 23.63 -12.07
N GLU A 237 -0.42 24.29 -12.66
CA GLU A 237 1.00 24.21 -12.31
C GLU A 237 1.54 25.63 -12.12
N GLY A 238 2.36 25.84 -11.09
CA GLY A 238 2.94 27.16 -10.85
C GLY A 238 3.70 27.25 -9.54
N ASN A 239 4.23 28.44 -9.29
CA ASN A 239 5.06 28.76 -8.14
C ASN A 239 4.45 29.89 -7.32
N LYS A 240 5.09 30.18 -6.19
CA LYS A 240 4.60 31.19 -5.27
C LYS A 240 4.55 32.56 -5.95
N GLY A 241 3.41 33.22 -5.80
CA GLY A 241 3.15 34.55 -6.34
C GLY A 241 2.45 34.55 -7.69
N ASP A 242 2.42 33.42 -8.40
CA ASP A 242 1.71 33.28 -9.68
C ASP A 242 0.21 33.52 -9.48
N VAL A 243 -0.38 34.26 -10.41
CA VAL A 243 -1.81 34.58 -10.43
C VAL A 243 -2.45 33.82 -11.58
N VAL A 244 -3.36 32.91 -11.25
CA VAL A 244 -4.00 32.01 -12.22
C VAL A 244 -5.52 32.12 -12.13
N GLU A 245 -6.19 32.06 -13.28
CA GLU A 245 -7.64 31.93 -13.34
C GLU A 245 -8.01 30.44 -13.27
N VAL A 246 -8.87 30.08 -12.32
CA VAL A 246 -9.27 28.69 -12.06
C VAL A 246 -10.78 28.55 -11.93
N SER A 247 -11.32 27.33 -12.03
CA SER A 247 -12.72 27.07 -11.69
C SER A 247 -12.96 27.24 -10.18
N GLU A 248 -14.21 27.53 -9.79
CA GLU A 248 -14.62 27.55 -8.36
C GLU A 248 -14.25 26.23 -7.65
N ALA A 249 -14.39 25.09 -8.34
CA ALA A 249 -13.98 23.79 -7.81
C ALA A 249 -12.48 23.71 -7.51
N MET A 250 -11.64 24.17 -8.46
CA MET A 250 -10.19 24.19 -8.29
C MET A 250 -9.76 25.22 -7.23
N GLY A 251 -10.34 26.43 -7.25
CA GLY A 251 -10.01 27.48 -6.29
C GLY A 251 -10.35 27.09 -4.85
N ILE A 252 -11.53 26.47 -4.61
CA ILE A 252 -11.87 25.91 -3.30
C ILE A 252 -10.90 24.79 -2.89
N PHE A 253 -10.54 23.89 -3.81
CA PHE A 253 -9.58 22.83 -3.50
C PHE A 253 -8.22 23.40 -3.08
N LEU A 254 -7.66 24.32 -3.87
CA LEU A 254 -6.38 24.99 -3.58
C LEU A 254 -6.44 25.80 -2.27
N GLY A 255 -7.54 26.54 -2.04
CA GLY A 255 -7.76 27.32 -0.84
C GLY A 255 -7.82 26.46 0.43
N LEU A 256 -8.57 25.35 0.41
CA LEU A 256 -8.67 24.43 1.55
C LEU A 256 -7.36 23.68 1.82
N LYS A 257 -6.53 23.50 0.80
CA LYS A 257 -5.16 22.99 0.92
C LYS A 257 -4.16 24.03 1.41
N ARG A 258 -4.56 25.30 1.46
CA ARG A 258 -3.69 26.48 1.73
C ARG A 258 -2.57 26.62 0.70
N TRP A 259 -2.87 26.27 -0.54
CA TRP A 259 -1.95 26.38 -1.68
C TRP A 259 -2.17 27.66 -2.48
N ALA A 260 -3.36 28.25 -2.37
CA ALA A 260 -3.68 29.51 -3.00
C ALA A 260 -4.60 30.35 -2.11
N SER A 261 -4.60 31.66 -2.33
CA SER A 261 -5.54 32.61 -1.75
C SER A 261 -6.41 33.24 -2.85
N SER A 262 -7.68 33.51 -2.55
CA SER A 262 -8.56 34.20 -3.50
C SER A 262 -8.14 35.66 -3.61
N ILE A 263 -8.01 36.15 -4.83
CA ILE A 263 -7.78 37.56 -5.10
C ILE A 263 -9.16 38.18 -5.26
N GLN A 264 -9.61 38.94 -4.26
CA GLN A 264 -10.81 39.77 -4.45
C GLN A 264 -10.50 40.83 -5.52
N SER A 265 -11.29 40.81 -6.60
CA SER A 265 -11.43 41.94 -7.52
C SER A 265 -12.16 43.09 -6.84
#